data_AF-A0A4W3H0N8-F1
#
_entry.id   AF-A0A4W3H0N8-F1
#
_cell.length_a   1.000
_cell.length_b   1.000
_cell.length_c   1.000
_cell.angle_alpha   90.00
_cell.angle_beta   90.00
_cell.angle_gamma   90.00
#
_symmetry.space_group_name_H-M   'P 1'
#
loop_
_entity.id
_entity.type
_entity.pdbx_description
1 polymer ?
#
loop_
_entity_poly.entity_id
_entity_poly.type
_entity_poly.pdbx_seq_one_letter_code
_entity_poly.pdbx_strand_id
1 'polypeptide(L)' 'MAKVDPELFQAPERECTFCGMALEDIKIIIEHLNICSHPSCFKCGKCSAPLGDLEAGDNLWIHSRIVHCEECYDKLLED' A
#
# COMPACT_ATOMS: atom_id res chain seq x y z
N MET A 1 -23.42 -25.86 -22.57
CA MET A 1 -22.94 -24.48 -22.64
C MET A 1 -22.96 -23.94 -21.22
N ALA A 2 -21.82 -23.92 -20.54
CA ALA A 2 -21.76 -23.33 -19.20
C ALA A 2 -21.99 -21.82 -19.37
N LYS A 3 -23.02 -21.31 -18.68
CA LYS A 3 -23.23 -19.88 -18.57
C LYS A 3 -22.09 -19.38 -17.70
N VAL A 4 -21.20 -18.58 -18.28
CA VAL A 4 -20.22 -17.83 -17.49
C VAL A 4 -21.04 -16.86 -16.66
N ASP A 5 -21.07 -17.03 -15.34
CA ASP A 5 -21.60 -16.03 -14.44
C ASP A 5 -20.74 -14.76 -14.60
N PRO A 6 -21.32 -13.63 -15.08
CA PRO A 6 -20.57 -12.41 -15.33
C PRO A 6 -19.98 -11.81 -14.04
N GLU A 7 -20.47 -12.23 -12.87
CA GLU A 7 -19.96 -11.85 -11.54
C GLU A 7 -18.66 -12.58 -11.15
N LEU A 8 -18.20 -13.57 -11.93
CA LEU A 8 -16.93 -14.27 -11.67
C LEU A 8 -15.71 -13.55 -12.27
N PHE A 9 -15.91 -12.45 -13.01
CA PHE A 9 -14.84 -11.62 -13.62
C PHE A 9 -14.58 -10.30 -12.89
N GLN A 10 -15.34 -9.99 -11.84
CA GLN A 10 -15.03 -8.86 -10.98
C GLN A 10 -13.88 -9.29 -10.06
N ALA A 11 -12.66 -8.82 -10.37
CA ALA A 11 -11.62 -8.78 -9.35
C ALA A 11 -12.25 -8.15 -8.09
N PRO A 12 -12.10 -8.75 -6.89
CA PRO A 12 -12.71 -8.21 -5.69
C PRO A 12 -12.36 -6.72 -5.62
N GLU A 13 -13.37 -5.85 -5.48
CA GLU A 13 -13.16 -4.43 -5.21
C GLU A 13 -12.37 -4.36 -3.90
N ARG A 14 -11.04 -4.27 -4.04
CA ARG A 14 -10.14 -4.19 -2.90
C ARG A 14 -10.23 -2.77 -2.39
N GLU A 15 -10.46 -2.60 -1.10
CA GLU A 15 -10.45 -1.31 -0.46
C GLU A 15 -9.01 -0.89 -0.14
N CYS A 16 -8.76 0.42 -0.18
CA CYS A 16 -7.48 0.97 0.23
C CYS A 16 -7.29 0.78 1.74
N THR A 17 -6.21 0.12 2.14
CA THR A 17 -5.86 -0.15 3.54
C THR A 17 -5.79 1.13 4.40
N PHE A 18 -5.48 2.28 3.80
CA PHE A 18 -5.29 3.54 4.54
C PHE A 18 -6.51 4.45 4.59
N CYS A 19 -7.31 4.53 3.51
CA CYS A 19 -8.46 5.44 3.45
C CYS A 19 -9.82 4.73 3.42
N GLY A 20 -9.85 3.40 3.26
CA GLY A 20 -11.07 2.60 3.19
C GLY A 20 -11.90 2.79 1.91
N MET A 21 -11.47 3.63 0.97
CA MET A 21 -12.17 3.82 -0.31
C MET A 21 -11.75 2.74 -1.31
N ALA A 22 -12.62 2.47 -2.30
CA ALA A 22 -12.35 1.51 -3.36
C ALA A 22 -11.04 1.83 -4.12
N LEU A 23 -10.30 0.79 -4.50
CA LEU A 23 -9.10 0.92 -5.32
C LEU A 23 -9.45 0.98 -6.81
N GLU A 24 -8.67 1.78 -7.53
CA GLU A 24 -8.72 1.90 -8.98
C GLU A 24 -7.80 0.84 -9.64
N ASP A 25 -7.64 0.90 -10.97
CA ASP A 25 -6.71 0.04 -11.71
C ASP A 25 -5.25 0.20 -11.24
N ILE A 26 -4.82 1.43 -10.97
CA ILE A 26 -3.48 1.73 -10.46
C ILE A 26 -3.48 1.62 -8.94
N LYS A 27 -2.73 0.65 -8.42
CA LYS A 27 -2.66 0.35 -6.99
C LYS A 27 -1.30 -0.19 -6.60
N ILE A 28 -0.94 0.05 -5.35
CA ILE A 28 0.21 -0.57 -4.69
C ILE A 28 -0.30 -1.80 -3.95
N ILE A 29 0.36 -2.94 -4.18
CA ILE A 29 0.05 -4.20 -3.50
C ILE A 29 1.33 -4.72 -2.86
N ILE A 30 1.31 -4.90 -1.55
CA ILE A 30 2.38 -5.56 -0.80
C ILE A 30 1.76 -6.74 -0.07
N GLU A 31 1.74 -7.90 -0.75
CA GLU A 31 0.98 -9.08 -0.32
C GLU A 31 1.37 -9.57 1.08
N HIS A 32 2.67 -9.62 1.37
CA HIS A 32 3.20 -10.10 2.66
C HIS A 32 2.83 -9.20 3.85
N LEU A 33 2.44 -7.95 3.58
CA LEU A 33 2.02 -7.00 4.59
C LEU A 33 0.50 -6.81 4.61
N ASN A 34 -0.22 -7.49 3.72
CA ASN A 34 -1.64 -7.30 3.48
C ASN A 34 -2.01 -5.83 3.22
N ILE A 35 -1.16 -5.12 2.46
CA ILE A 35 -1.39 -3.73 2.06
C ILE A 35 -1.88 -3.71 0.61
N CYS A 36 -3.03 -3.06 0.39
CA CYS A 36 -3.51 -2.67 -0.92
C CYS A 36 -3.87 -1.17 -0.82
N SER A 37 -3.23 -0.29 -1.59
CA SER A 37 -3.43 1.16 -1.42
C SER A 37 -3.39 1.95 -2.72
N HIS A 38 -4.03 3.12 -2.73
CA HIS A 38 -3.77 4.12 -3.76
C HIS A 38 -2.30 4.56 -3.69
N PRO A 39 -1.67 4.90 -4.83
CA PRO A 39 -0.33 5.49 -4.83
C PRO A 39 -0.25 6.75 -3.94
N SER A 40 -1.29 7.58 -3.98
CA SER A 40 -1.40 8.81 -3.19
C SER A 40 -1.64 8.58 -1.69
N CYS A 41 -2.07 7.37 -1.29
CA CYS A 41 -2.29 7.00 0.10
C CYS A 41 -1.07 6.32 0.73
N PHE A 42 -0.16 5.79 -0.08
CA PHE A 42 1.03 5.10 0.40
C PHE A 42 2.09 6.11 0.83
N LYS A 43 2.14 6.39 2.13
CA LYS A 43 2.91 7.47 2.75
C LYS A 43 3.60 7.00 4.03
N CYS A 44 4.68 7.69 4.40
CA CYS A 44 5.31 7.50 5.70
C CYS A 44 4.32 7.86 6.81
N GLY A 45 4.08 6.94 7.75
CA GLY A 45 3.15 7.15 8.86
C GLY A 45 3.60 8.19 9.89
N LYS A 46 4.85 8.69 9.80
CA LYS A 46 5.40 9.72 10.70
C LYS A 46 5.39 11.12 10.07
N CYS A 47 5.96 11.27 8.87
CA CYS A 47 6.08 12.59 8.20
C CYS A 47 5.08 12.81 7.05
N SER A 48 4.26 11.81 6.70
CA SER A 48 3.33 11.84 5.56
C SER A 48 3.98 12.01 4.18
N ALA A 49 5.31 11.90 4.08
CA ALA A 49 6.00 11.92 2.79
C ALA A 49 5.47 10.79 1.88
N PRO A 50 5.23 11.05 0.59
CA PRO A 50 4.81 10.03 -0.36
C PRO A 50 5.87 8.94 -0.48
N LEU A 51 5.41 7.69 -0.44
CA LEU A 51 6.22 6.48 -0.71
C LEU A 51 5.71 5.76 -1.96
N GLY A 52 4.71 6.32 -2.65
CA GLY A 52 4.14 5.73 -3.86
C GLY A 52 5.00 5.91 -5.12
N ASP A 53 5.98 6.82 -5.07
CA ASP A 53 6.87 7.16 -6.20
C ASP A 53 8.27 6.55 -6.06
N LEU A 54 8.42 5.51 -5.22
CA LEU A 54 9.70 4.84 -5.01
C LEU A 54 10.16 4.14 -6.30
N GLU A 55 11.42 4.34 -6.66
CA GLU A 55 12.06 3.71 -7.81
C GLU A 55 12.63 2.33 -7.46
N ALA A 56 12.96 1.55 -8.49
CA ALA A 56 13.62 0.27 -8.29
C ALA A 56 14.97 0.46 -7.59
N GLY A 57 15.08 -0.04 -6.36
CA GLY A 57 16.27 0.12 -5.52
C GLY A 57 16.06 1.01 -4.30
N ASP A 58 14.96 1.76 -4.25
CA ASP A 58 14.58 2.50 -3.04
C ASP A 58 14.11 1.56 -1.92
N ASN A 59 14.35 1.99 -0.69
CA ASN A 59 14.02 1.23 0.51
C ASN A 59 12.84 1.85 1.27
N LEU A 60 12.08 1.00 1.95
CA LEU A 60 11.06 1.39 2.93
C LEU A 60 11.15 0.46 4.14
N TRP A 61 10.75 0.96 5.30
CA TRP A 61 10.83 0.22 6.55
C TRP A 61 9.45 0.04 7.16
N ILE A 62 9.20 -1.12 7.75
CA ILE A 62 7.97 -1.40 8.48
C ILE A 62 8.31 -1.59 9.94
N HIS A 63 7.73 -0.75 10.79
CA HIS A 63 7.85 -0.84 12.24
C HIS A 63 6.46 -0.76 12.86
N SER A 64 6.13 -1.71 13.75
CA SER A 64 4.82 -1.74 14.43
C SER A 64 3.61 -1.61 13.48
N ARG A 65 3.69 -2.27 12.31
CA ARG A 65 2.70 -2.23 11.20
C ARG A 65 2.53 -0.87 10.52
N ILE A 66 3.43 0.08 10.77
CA ILE A 66 3.46 1.39 10.14
C ILE A 66 4.63 1.43 9.15
N VAL A 67 4.38 1.98 7.97
CA VAL A 67 5.42 2.20 6.96
C VAL A 67 6.15 3.51 7.24
N HIS A 68 7.47 3.50 7.17
CA HIS A 68 8.34 4.65 7.40
C HIS A 68 9.30 4.86 6.22
N CYS A 69 9.59 6.13 5.92
CA CYS A 69 10.78 6.48 5.12
C CYS A 69 12.06 6.26 5.95
N GLU A 70 13.21 6.19 5.27
CA GLU A 70 14.53 5.97 5.87
C GLU A 70 14.78 6.90 7.07
N GLU A 71 14.72 8.21 6.83
CA GLU A 71 14.96 9.22 7.86
C GLU A 71 14.04 9.09 9.08
N CYS A 72 12.80 8.63 8.89
CA CYS A 72 11.86 8.48 9.99
C CYS A 72 12.11 7.18 10.77
N TYR A 73 12.56 6.13 10.10
CA TYR A 73 12.90 4.86 10.70
C TYR A 73 14.21 4.94 11.47
N ASP A 74 15.24 5.59 10.93
CA ASP A 74 16.52 5.78 11.62
C ASP A 74 16.34 6.49 12.96
N LYS A 75 15.51 7.55 12.97
CA LYS A 75 15.12 8.27 14.20
C LYS A 75 14.32 7.44 15.20
N LEU A 76 13.82 6.25 14.83
CA LEU A 76 13.17 5.32 15.77
C LEU A 76 14.17 4.33 16.39
N LEU A 77 15.34 4.12 15.76
CA LEU A 77 16.37 3.23 16.29
C LEU A 77 17.28 3.93 17.32
N GLU A 78 17.23 5.25 17.37
CA GLU A 78 17.99 6.08 18.31
C GLU A 78 17.32 6.21 19.69
N ASP A 79 16.07 5.75 19.84
CA ASP A 79 15.25 5.73 21.08
C ASP A 79 15.16 4.31 21.67
#